data_AF-A0A8C5QQU5-F1
#
_entry.id   AF-A0A8C5QQU5-F1
#
_cell.length_a   1.000
_cell.length_b   1.000
_cell.length_c   1.000
_cell.angle_alpha   90.00
_cell.angle_beta   90.00
_cell.angle_gamma   90.00
#
_symmetry.space_group_name_H-M   'P 1'
#
loop_
_entity.id
_entity.type
_entity.pdbx_description
1 polymer ?
#
loop_
_entity_poly.entity_id
_entity_poly.type
_entity_poly.pdbx_seq_one_letter_code
_entity_poly.pdbx_strand_id
1 'polypeptide(L)'
;MIASDQDTTLLMRMRASFIRSPHVPIVQGRGGRLSTQARWVKRRVTEHAHRLRRATAVDWPWLAEVLGLLRRATRGYWVLRKMKLLTHNMLRSHVTGVTRDFPLLIRADEVKINVVDFNRDFVARMIPKLEWGALVGAAESLGHASDLPQELPSDYENKEELLKKVHHVLLEVEVIEGALKCPESGTEFPITRG
;
A
#
# COMPACT_ATOMS: atom_id res chain seq x y z
N MET A 1 -7.79 45.68 -16.81
CA MET A 1 -9.15 45.73 -17.39
C MET A 1 -9.82 44.42 -17.07
N ILE A 2 -11.02 44.51 -16.48
CA ILE A 2 -11.73 43.47 -15.72
C ILE A 2 -12.21 42.36 -16.68
N ALA A 3 -12.02 41.09 -16.30
CA ALA A 3 -12.50 39.94 -17.06
C ALA A 3 -14.02 40.00 -17.21
N SER A 4 -14.49 39.77 -18.43
CA SER A 4 -15.90 39.77 -18.81
C SER A 4 -16.69 38.69 -18.07
N ASP A 5 -17.88 39.05 -17.60
CA ASP A 5 -18.85 38.23 -16.84
C ASP A 5 -19.35 36.96 -17.58
N GLN A 6 -18.94 36.78 -18.84
CA GLN A 6 -19.26 35.59 -19.64
C GLN A 6 -18.33 34.40 -19.38
N ASP A 7 -17.08 34.62 -18.96
CA ASP A 7 -16.08 33.53 -18.78
C ASP A 7 -16.24 32.79 -17.44
N THR A 8 -16.67 33.49 -16.39
CA THR A 8 -17.03 32.90 -15.09
C THR A 8 -18.26 31.99 -15.21
N THR A 9 -19.21 32.36 -16.07
CA THR A 9 -20.42 31.60 -16.33
C THR A 9 -20.14 30.29 -17.08
N LEU A 10 -19.13 30.27 -17.96
CA LEU A 10 -18.73 29.08 -18.72
C LEU A 10 -17.97 28.05 -17.85
N LEU A 11 -17.12 28.54 -16.94
CA LEU A 11 -16.43 27.74 -15.93
C LEU A 11 -17.38 27.13 -14.89
N MET A 12 -18.41 27.87 -14.46
CA MET A 12 -19.45 27.33 -13.57
C MET A 12 -20.35 26.32 -14.27
N ARG A 13 -20.68 26.50 -15.56
CA ARG A 13 -21.43 25.52 -16.36
C ARG A 13 -20.64 24.21 -16.57
N MET A 14 -19.33 24.28 -16.80
CA MET A 14 -18.49 23.08 -16.92
C MET A 14 -18.35 22.28 -15.61
N ARG A 15 -18.43 22.95 -14.45
CA ARG A 15 -18.48 22.28 -13.14
C ARG A 15 -19.80 21.51 -12.92
N ALA A 16 -20.93 22.05 -13.37
CA ALA A 16 -22.23 21.41 -13.18
C ALA A 16 -22.44 20.17 -14.06
N SER A 17 -21.82 20.10 -15.24
CA SER A 17 -21.92 18.94 -16.15
C SER A 17 -21.07 17.74 -15.73
N PHE A 18 -20.10 17.91 -14.84
CA PHE A 18 -19.20 16.83 -14.41
C PHE A 18 -19.72 16.04 -13.21
N ILE A 19 -20.75 16.55 -12.52
CA ILE A 19 -21.35 15.92 -11.33
C ILE A 19 -22.56 15.03 -11.69
N ARG A 20 -23.08 15.11 -12.91
CA ARG A 20 -24.19 14.26 -13.39
C ARG A 20 -23.82 13.53 -14.69
N SER A 21 -23.19 12.37 -14.56
CA SER A 21 -23.39 11.29 -15.54
C SER A 21 -23.18 9.93 -14.89
N PRO A 22 -24.26 9.16 -14.66
CA PRO A 22 -24.18 7.77 -14.26
C PRO A 22 -23.93 6.89 -15.51
N HIS A 23 -23.33 5.73 -15.28
CA HIS A 23 -22.97 4.66 -16.24
C HIS A 23 -21.59 4.73 -16.90
N VAL A 24 -20.65 4.00 -16.31
CA VAL A 24 -19.67 3.23 -17.06
C VAL A 24 -19.73 1.78 -16.55
N PRO A 25 -19.93 0.77 -17.41
CA PRO A 25 -19.98 -0.62 -16.99
C PRO A 25 -18.58 -1.08 -16.54
N ILE A 26 -18.52 -1.68 -15.35
CA ILE A 26 -17.33 -2.32 -14.80
C ILE A 26 -17.15 -3.64 -15.55
N VAL A 27 -16.28 -3.66 -16.56
CA VAL A 27 -15.79 -4.91 -17.13
C VAL A 27 -14.55 -5.33 -16.33
N GLN A 28 -14.70 -6.37 -15.51
CA GLN A 28 -13.59 -7.04 -14.83
C GLN A 28 -12.65 -7.68 -15.86
N GLY A 29 -11.46 -7.09 -16.03
CA GLY A 29 -10.36 -7.70 -16.78
C GLY A 29 -9.32 -8.28 -15.84
N ARG A 30 -9.18 -9.61 -15.83
CA ARG A 30 -8.03 -10.32 -15.24
C ARG A 30 -6.75 -9.96 -15.99
N GLY A 31 -5.65 -9.79 -15.25
CA GLY A 31 -4.31 -9.61 -15.80
C GLY A 31 -3.86 -8.15 -15.79
N GLY A 32 -2.63 -7.90 -15.34
CA GLY A 32 -2.00 -6.59 -15.10
C GLY A 32 -1.76 -5.72 -16.34
N ARG A 33 -2.80 -5.48 -17.15
CA ARG A 33 -2.86 -4.41 -18.14
C ARG A 33 -3.80 -3.32 -17.61
N LEU A 34 -3.32 -2.08 -17.60
CA LEU A 34 -4.10 -0.89 -17.27
C LEU A 34 -5.52 -0.97 -17.85
N SER A 35 -6.52 -0.77 -16.98
CA SER A 35 -7.92 -0.76 -17.36
C SER A 35 -8.14 0.19 -18.54
N THR A 36 -9.07 -0.14 -19.43
CA THR A 36 -9.46 0.69 -20.57
C THR A 36 -9.76 2.13 -20.16
N GLN A 37 -10.21 2.35 -18.93
CA GLN A 37 -10.44 3.65 -18.31
C GLN A 37 -9.14 4.44 -18.08
N ALA A 38 -8.08 3.80 -17.56
CA ALA A 38 -6.77 4.44 -17.38
C ALA A 38 -6.11 4.77 -18.74
N ARG A 39 -6.30 3.94 -19.76
CA ARG A 39 -5.85 4.24 -21.13
C ARG A 39 -6.61 5.40 -21.75
N TRP A 40 -7.92 5.48 -21.54
CA TRP A 40 -8.75 6.59 -22.03
C TRP A 40 -8.38 7.91 -21.36
N VAL A 41 -8.16 7.92 -20.03
CA VAL A 41 -7.69 9.11 -19.30
C VAL A 41 -6.32 9.54 -19.81
N LYS A 42 -5.36 8.61 -19.93
CA LYS A 42 -4.02 8.91 -20.43
C LYS A 42 -4.07 9.49 -21.85
N ARG A 43 -4.90 8.92 -22.74
CA ARG A 43 -5.07 9.37 -24.12
C ARG A 43 -5.72 10.75 -24.21
N ARG A 44 -6.76 11.02 -23.42
CA ARG A 44 -7.42 12.34 -23.32
C ARG A 44 -6.48 13.44 -22.81
N VAL A 45 -5.63 13.12 -21.84
CA VAL A 45 -4.61 14.03 -21.30
C VAL A 45 -3.56 14.36 -22.37
N THR A 46 -3.06 13.38 -23.11
CA THR A 46 -2.12 13.63 -24.22
C THR A 46 -2.74 14.39 -25.40
N GLU A 47 -4.01 14.13 -25.74
CA GLU A 47 -4.71 14.84 -26.83
C GLU A 47 -5.05 16.30 -26.47
N HIS A 48 -5.22 16.62 -25.18
CA HIS A 48 -5.31 18.01 -24.72
C HIS A 48 -3.94 18.68 -24.64
N ALA A 49 -2.88 17.96 -24.26
CA ALA A 49 -1.52 18.49 -24.23
C ALA A 49 -0.99 18.88 -25.63
N HIS A 50 -1.34 18.13 -26.68
CA HIS A 50 -0.99 18.50 -28.05
C HIS A 50 -1.78 19.70 -28.59
N ARG A 51 -3.00 19.93 -28.12
CA ARG A 51 -3.83 21.09 -28.50
C ARG A 51 -3.37 22.41 -27.87
N LEU A 52 -2.60 22.36 -26.79
CA LEU A 52 -2.08 23.54 -26.10
C LEU A 52 -0.74 24.06 -26.66
N ARG A 53 -0.18 23.47 -27.74
CA ARG A 53 1.06 23.95 -28.38
C ARG A 53 0.91 25.20 -29.25
N ARG A 54 -0.28 25.81 -29.34
CA ARG A 54 -0.50 27.07 -30.10
C ARG A 54 -1.23 28.17 -29.30
N ALA A 55 -1.10 28.16 -27.97
CA ALA A 55 -1.55 29.28 -27.15
C ALA A 55 -0.34 29.86 -26.41
N THR A 56 0.09 31.06 -26.79
CA THR A 56 1.22 31.82 -26.21
C THR A 56 0.92 32.37 -24.81
N ALA A 57 -0.04 31.80 -24.09
CA ALA A 57 -0.51 32.30 -22.79
C ALA A 57 -0.63 31.15 -21.78
N VAL A 58 0.39 30.29 -21.72
CA VAL A 58 0.52 29.32 -20.63
C VAL A 58 1.57 29.87 -19.67
N ASP A 59 1.11 30.33 -18.50
CA ASP A 59 1.98 30.74 -17.41
C ASP A 59 2.78 29.52 -16.93
N TRP A 60 4.01 29.40 -17.44
CA TRP A 60 4.89 28.24 -17.24
C TRP A 60 5.21 27.96 -15.76
N PRO A 61 5.36 28.99 -14.88
CA PRO A 61 5.39 28.82 -13.42
C PRO A 61 4.17 28.09 -12.84
N TRP A 62 2.93 28.45 -13.23
CA TRP A 62 1.71 27.78 -12.77
C TRP A 62 1.62 26.34 -13.29
N LEU A 63 2.01 26.11 -14.55
CA LEU A 63 2.06 24.74 -15.10
C LEU A 63 3.11 23.87 -14.39
N ALA A 64 4.27 24.44 -14.03
CA ALA A 64 5.29 23.77 -13.23
C ALA A 64 4.79 23.50 -11.79
N GLU A 65 3.97 24.38 -11.22
CA GLU A 65 3.36 24.20 -9.91
C GLU A 65 2.28 23.11 -9.92
N VAL A 66 1.44 23.05 -10.95
CA VAL A 66 0.42 22.00 -11.16
C VAL A 66 1.06 20.66 -11.52
N LEU A 67 2.10 20.63 -12.36
CA LEU A 67 2.89 19.43 -12.62
C LEU A 67 3.68 19.00 -11.37
N GLY A 68 4.13 19.94 -10.56
CA GLY A 68 4.75 19.71 -9.25
C GLY A 68 3.77 19.16 -8.23
N LEU A 69 2.52 19.62 -8.24
CA LEU A 69 1.41 19.10 -7.44
C LEU A 69 0.96 17.73 -7.91
N LEU A 70 0.94 17.45 -9.22
CA LEU A 70 0.73 16.11 -9.76
C LEU A 70 1.90 15.16 -9.44
N ARG A 71 3.15 15.65 -9.48
CA ARG A 71 4.34 14.92 -9.00
C ARG A 71 4.37 14.73 -7.48
N ARG A 72 3.61 15.52 -6.70
CA ARG A 72 3.42 15.37 -5.25
C ARG A 72 2.24 14.44 -4.94
N ALA A 73 1.14 14.54 -5.69
CA ALA A 73 -0.04 13.68 -5.58
C ALA A 73 0.23 12.23 -6.07
N THR A 74 1.20 12.04 -6.97
CA THR A 74 1.66 10.69 -7.39
C THR A 74 2.83 10.16 -6.57
N ARG A 75 3.56 11.02 -5.83
CA ARG A 75 4.61 10.60 -4.88
C ARG A 75 4.05 9.94 -3.61
N GLY A 76 2.79 10.19 -3.28
CA GLY A 76 2.12 9.62 -2.11
C GLY A 76 1.45 8.25 -2.33
N TYR A 77 1.39 7.73 -3.56
CA TYR A 77 0.68 6.48 -3.89
C TYR A 77 1.60 5.33 -4.34
N TRP A 78 2.91 5.50 -4.19
CA TRP A 78 3.91 4.45 -4.33
C TRP A 78 4.87 4.49 -3.14
N VAL A 79 4.32 4.63 -1.92
CA VAL A 79 5.03 4.08 -0.77
C VAL A 79 5.06 2.58 -1.05
N LEU A 80 6.17 2.11 -1.62
CA LEU A 80 6.57 0.70 -1.59
C LEU A 80 6.63 0.34 -0.10
N ARG A 81 5.46 0.00 0.46
CA ARG A 81 5.33 -0.47 1.82
C ARG A 81 5.91 -1.87 1.79
N LYS A 82 7.22 -1.94 2.02
CA LYS A 82 7.96 -3.19 2.19
C LYS A 82 7.21 -4.11 3.14
N MET A 83 7.18 -5.41 2.83
CA MET A 83 6.43 -6.39 3.60
C MET A 83 7.00 -6.54 5.02
N LYS A 84 6.28 -6.01 6.02
CA LYS A 84 6.59 -6.18 7.46
C LYS A 84 5.92 -7.44 7.99
N LEU A 85 6.43 -7.99 9.10
CA LEU A 85 5.79 -9.13 9.76
C LEU A 85 4.38 -8.82 10.30
N LEU A 86 4.08 -7.55 10.61
CA LEU A 86 2.71 -7.14 10.87
C LEU A 86 1.76 -7.47 9.70
N THR A 87 2.20 -7.20 8.47
CA THR A 87 1.41 -7.47 7.28
C THR A 87 1.27 -8.97 7.07
N HIS A 88 2.35 -9.74 7.23
CA HIS A 88 2.31 -11.21 7.20
C HIS A 88 1.23 -11.78 8.13
N ASN A 89 1.17 -11.30 9.36
CA ASN A 89 0.23 -11.76 10.37
C ASN A 89 -1.25 -11.46 10.04
N MET A 90 -1.52 -10.61 9.05
CA MET A 90 -2.86 -10.29 8.56
C MET A 90 -3.22 -10.99 7.23
N LEU A 91 -2.27 -11.63 6.57
CA LEU A 91 -2.48 -12.27 5.27
C LEU A 91 -2.97 -13.70 5.42
N ARG A 92 -4.02 -14.07 4.67
CA ARG A 92 -4.54 -15.42 4.56
C ARG A 92 -4.55 -15.88 3.11
N SER A 93 -4.47 -17.18 2.89
CA SER A 93 -4.72 -17.77 1.58
C SER A 93 -6.19 -17.64 1.20
N HIS A 94 -6.48 -17.37 -0.07
CA HIS A 94 -7.86 -17.44 -0.58
C HIS A 94 -7.97 -18.40 -1.77
N VAL A 95 -7.08 -19.41 -1.79
CA VAL A 95 -7.14 -20.49 -2.76
C VAL A 95 -8.42 -21.29 -2.53
N THR A 96 -9.16 -21.53 -3.61
CA THR A 96 -10.45 -22.22 -3.55
C THR A 96 -10.31 -23.63 -3.00
N GLY A 97 -11.14 -24.00 -2.04
CA GLY A 97 -11.16 -25.35 -1.44
C GLY A 97 -10.19 -25.56 -0.28
N VAL A 98 -9.51 -24.52 0.18
CA VAL A 98 -8.63 -24.55 1.37
C VAL A 98 -9.43 -24.27 2.65
N THR A 99 -9.18 -25.05 3.69
CA THR A 99 -9.74 -24.88 5.04
C THR A 99 -8.73 -24.32 6.03
N ARG A 100 -7.44 -24.67 5.88
CA ARG A 100 -6.29 -24.13 6.61
C ARG A 100 -5.61 -23.07 5.75
N ASP A 101 -6.15 -21.85 5.81
CA ASP A 101 -5.70 -20.70 5.03
C ASP A 101 -4.65 -19.82 5.74
N PHE A 102 -4.38 -20.09 7.02
CA PHE A 102 -3.50 -19.31 7.89
C PHE A 102 -2.78 -20.22 8.92
N PRO A 103 -1.55 -19.87 9.36
CA PRO A 103 -0.67 -18.84 8.81
C PRO A 103 -0.02 -19.25 7.49
N LEU A 104 0.32 -18.28 6.66
CA LEU A 104 1.14 -18.51 5.47
C LEU A 104 2.59 -18.77 5.91
N LEU A 105 3.20 -19.84 5.40
CA LEU A 105 4.60 -20.14 5.69
C LEU A 105 5.48 -19.12 4.97
N ILE A 106 6.35 -18.42 5.70
CA ILE A 106 7.22 -17.38 5.14
C ILE A 106 8.61 -17.94 4.87
N ARG A 107 9.14 -17.66 3.67
CA ARG A 107 10.54 -17.84 3.32
C ARG A 107 11.06 -16.51 2.81
N ALA A 108 12.14 -16.00 3.40
CA ALA A 108 12.82 -14.82 2.87
C ALA A 108 14.14 -15.22 2.22
N ASP A 109 14.38 -14.64 1.05
CA ASP A 109 15.66 -14.71 0.37
C ASP A 109 16.49 -13.46 0.68
N GLU A 110 15.83 -12.30 0.89
CA GLU A 110 16.44 -11.05 1.35
C GLU A 110 15.59 -10.41 2.45
N VAL A 111 16.22 -10.12 3.60
CA VAL A 111 15.61 -9.41 4.74
C VAL A 111 16.38 -8.12 4.99
N LYS A 112 15.66 -7.05 5.30
CA LYS A 112 16.21 -5.76 5.68
C LYS A 112 15.64 -5.31 7.01
N ILE A 113 16.51 -4.78 7.87
CA ILE A 113 16.11 -4.13 9.11
C ILE A 113 15.96 -2.63 8.83
N ASN A 114 14.78 -2.10 9.10
CA ASN A 114 14.44 -0.69 8.95
C ASN A 114 13.96 -0.16 10.30
N VAL A 115 14.82 0.58 11.00
CA VAL A 115 14.53 1.09 12.34
C VAL A 115 13.35 2.06 12.29
N VAL A 116 12.38 1.87 13.18
CA VAL A 116 11.18 2.69 13.31
C VAL A 116 11.09 3.20 14.73
N ASP A 117 10.60 4.42 14.93
CA ASP A 117 10.42 4.97 16.28
C ASP A 117 9.51 4.06 17.12
N PHE A 118 10.02 3.67 18.29
CA PHE A 118 9.28 2.83 19.21
C PHE A 118 8.06 3.55 19.78
N ASN A 119 6.89 2.94 19.60
CA ASN A 119 5.63 3.43 20.15
C ASN A 119 4.98 2.34 21.00
N ARG A 120 5.16 2.44 22.32
CA ARG A 120 4.64 1.50 23.30
C ARG A 120 3.13 1.28 23.15
N ASP A 121 2.36 2.37 23.08
CA ASP A 121 0.89 2.31 23.03
C ASP A 121 0.38 1.70 21.72
N PHE A 122 1.13 1.86 20.62
CA PHE A 122 0.82 1.18 19.37
C PHE A 122 1.01 -0.33 19.51
N VAL A 123 2.18 -0.77 19.99
CA VAL A 123 2.51 -2.19 20.11
C VAL A 123 1.56 -2.89 21.07
N ALA A 124 1.32 -2.32 22.25
CA ALA A 124 0.40 -2.87 23.25
C ALA A 124 -1.02 -3.06 22.69
N ARG A 125 -1.54 -2.10 21.91
CA ARG A 125 -2.86 -2.20 21.27
C ARG A 125 -2.89 -3.16 20.08
N MET A 126 -1.75 -3.48 19.49
CA MET A 126 -1.66 -4.40 18.37
C MET A 126 -1.59 -5.85 18.84
N ILE A 127 -0.88 -6.15 19.92
CA ILE A 127 -0.68 -7.52 20.44
C ILE A 127 -1.99 -8.33 20.52
N PRO A 128 -3.12 -7.83 21.08
CA PRO A 128 -4.37 -8.58 21.13
C PRO A 128 -4.98 -8.95 19.76
N LYS A 129 -4.55 -8.26 18.69
CA LYS A 129 -5.04 -8.48 17.32
C LYS A 129 -4.13 -9.39 16.51
N LEU A 130 -2.95 -9.72 17.06
CA LEU A 130 -1.99 -10.58 16.40
C LEU A 130 -2.29 -12.03 16.75
N GLU A 131 -2.03 -12.91 15.79
CA GLU A 131 -1.88 -14.32 16.11
C GLU A 131 -0.42 -14.55 16.52
N TRP A 132 -0.21 -14.75 17.82
CA TRP A 132 1.12 -14.79 18.44
C TRP A 132 1.96 -15.96 17.91
N GLY A 133 1.37 -17.14 17.73
CA GLY A 133 2.07 -18.32 17.22
C GLY A 133 2.62 -18.10 15.81
N ALA A 134 1.83 -17.48 14.93
CA ALA A 134 2.24 -17.13 13.57
C ALA A 134 3.33 -16.06 13.56
N LEU A 135 3.28 -15.08 14.47
CA LEU A 135 4.33 -14.07 14.57
C LEU A 135 5.66 -14.70 14.99
N VAL A 136 5.64 -15.53 16.04
CA VAL A 136 6.83 -16.23 16.53
C VAL A 136 7.38 -17.17 15.46
N GLY A 137 6.52 -18.01 14.84
CA GLY A 137 6.94 -18.92 13.78
C GLY A 137 7.47 -18.21 12.53
N ALA A 138 6.92 -17.04 12.18
CA ALA A 138 7.46 -16.20 11.12
C ALA A 138 8.82 -15.61 11.50
N ALA A 139 8.97 -15.11 12.73
CA ALA A 139 10.24 -14.62 13.24
C ALA A 139 11.31 -15.73 13.28
N GLU A 140 10.93 -16.97 13.63
CA GLU A 140 11.82 -18.14 13.67
C GLU A 140 12.31 -18.47 12.27
N SER A 141 11.40 -18.48 11.29
CA SER A 141 11.72 -18.73 9.89
C SER A 141 12.69 -17.69 9.31
N LEU A 142 12.70 -16.47 9.86
CA LEU A 142 13.59 -15.39 9.45
C LEU A 142 14.85 -15.25 10.32
N GLY A 143 15.03 -16.08 11.36
CA GLY A 143 16.17 -15.99 12.28
C GLY A 143 16.10 -14.83 13.28
N HIS A 144 14.92 -14.24 13.49
CA HIS A 144 14.67 -13.10 14.40
C HIS A 144 13.81 -13.49 15.62
N ALA A 145 13.60 -14.79 15.88
CA ALA A 145 12.77 -15.26 16.99
C ALA A 145 13.45 -15.30 18.36
N SER A 146 14.78 -15.25 18.42
CA SER A 146 15.51 -15.30 19.70
C SER A 146 15.11 -14.17 20.67
N ASP A 147 14.44 -13.15 20.15
CA ASP A 147 13.94 -12.00 20.89
C ASP A 147 12.53 -12.21 21.48
N LEU A 148 11.75 -13.21 21.04
CA LEU A 148 10.36 -13.38 21.50
C LEU A 148 10.16 -14.63 22.36
N PRO A 149 9.36 -14.53 23.45
CA PRO A 149 8.95 -15.71 24.21
C PRO A 149 7.95 -16.54 23.39
N GLN A 150 7.97 -17.86 23.57
CA GLN A 150 7.04 -18.77 22.89
C GLN A 150 5.57 -18.47 23.24
N GLU A 151 5.31 -18.16 24.51
CA GLU A 151 3.99 -17.78 25.00
C GLU A 151 3.98 -16.31 25.42
N LEU A 152 2.89 -15.61 25.09
CA LEU A 152 2.69 -14.23 25.49
C LEU A 152 2.38 -14.14 26.99
N PRO A 153 3.20 -13.46 27.81
CA PRO A 153 2.92 -13.27 29.23
C PRO A 153 1.65 -12.43 29.45
N SER A 154 0.85 -12.72 30.46
CA SER A 154 -0.41 -11.99 30.75
C SER A 154 -0.20 -10.51 31.12
N ASP A 155 0.97 -10.15 31.63
CA ASP A 155 1.37 -8.80 32.06
C ASP A 155 2.24 -8.07 31.01
N TYR A 156 2.14 -8.45 29.73
CA TYR A 156 2.99 -7.93 28.65
C TYR A 156 2.99 -6.40 28.53
N GLU A 157 1.90 -5.73 28.89
CA GLU A 157 1.76 -4.27 28.83
C GLU A 157 2.79 -3.52 29.69
N ASN A 158 3.20 -4.12 30.83
CA ASN A 158 4.16 -3.54 31.76
C ASN A 158 5.61 -3.95 31.45
N LYS A 159 5.82 -4.87 30.50
CA LYS A 159 7.13 -5.38 30.11
C LYS A 159 7.68 -4.60 28.92
N GLU A 160 8.22 -3.41 29.18
CA GLU A 160 8.74 -2.53 28.13
C GLU A 160 9.77 -3.23 27.21
N GLU A 161 10.67 -4.02 27.79
CA GLU A 161 11.67 -4.79 27.02
C GLU A 161 11.02 -5.81 26.08
N LEU A 162 9.94 -6.46 26.49
CA LEU A 162 9.17 -7.35 25.60
C LEU A 162 8.52 -6.54 24.47
N LEU A 163 7.92 -5.39 24.78
CA LEU A 163 7.28 -4.52 23.78
C LEU A 163 8.28 -3.99 22.75
N LYS A 164 9.52 -3.69 23.15
CA LYS A 164 10.60 -3.31 22.22
C LYS A 164 10.98 -4.46 21.29
N LYS A 165 11.06 -5.69 21.80
CA LYS A 165 11.35 -6.87 20.99
C LYS A 165 10.21 -7.18 20.01
N VAL A 166 8.96 -7.07 20.47
CA VAL A 166 7.79 -7.17 19.59
C VAL A 166 7.81 -6.07 18.53
N HIS A 167 8.10 -4.82 18.90
CA HIS A 167 8.24 -3.71 17.95
C HIS A 167 9.25 -4.01 16.85
N HIS A 168 10.44 -4.48 17.23
CA HIS A 168 11.51 -4.84 16.30
C HIS A 168 11.02 -5.84 15.26
N VAL A 169 10.52 -7.00 15.72
CA VAL A 169 10.03 -8.06 14.83
C VAL A 169 8.84 -7.59 13.99
N LEU A 170 7.88 -6.90 14.62
CA LEU A 170 6.61 -6.55 14.00
C LEU A 170 6.75 -5.44 12.93
N LEU A 171 7.62 -4.46 13.17
CA LEU A 171 7.70 -3.23 12.38
C LEU A 171 9.05 -3.00 11.71
N GLU A 172 10.15 -3.51 12.24
CA GLU A 172 11.49 -3.20 11.72
C GLU A 172 12.02 -4.27 10.78
N VAL A 173 11.59 -5.52 10.95
CA VAL A 173 11.94 -6.63 10.04
C VAL A 173 11.08 -6.56 8.77
N GLU A 174 11.74 -6.28 7.65
CA GLU A 174 11.13 -6.19 6.32
C GLU A 174 11.66 -7.30 5.40
N VAL A 175 10.77 -8.07 4.78
CA VAL A 175 11.13 -9.02 3.72
C VAL A 175 11.14 -8.29 2.38
N ILE A 176 12.28 -8.31 1.70
CA ILE A 176 12.47 -7.63 0.42
C ILE A 176 12.20 -8.58 -0.74
N GLU A 177 12.77 -9.79 -0.68
CA GLU A 177 12.56 -10.86 -1.64
C GLU A 177 12.27 -12.16 -0.88
N GLY A 178 11.34 -12.96 -1.39
CA GLY A 178 10.95 -14.22 -0.76
C GLY A 178 9.65 -14.80 -1.31
N ALA A 179 9.01 -15.67 -0.54
CA ALA A 179 7.71 -16.23 -0.86
C ALA A 179 6.90 -16.55 0.39
N LEU A 180 5.57 -16.46 0.25
CA LEU A 180 4.60 -16.98 1.20
C LEU A 180 4.00 -18.25 0.62
N LYS A 181 3.90 -19.31 1.42
CA LYS A 181 3.33 -20.58 0.97
C LYS A 181 2.06 -20.91 1.77
N CYS A 182 1.00 -21.24 1.06
CA CYS A 182 -0.22 -21.74 1.69
C CYS A 182 0.05 -23.12 2.33
N PRO A 183 -0.30 -23.33 3.61
CA PRO A 183 0.04 -24.55 4.34
C PRO A 183 -0.77 -25.79 3.91
N GLU A 184 -1.86 -25.61 3.17
CA GLU A 184 -2.69 -26.72 2.67
C GLU A 184 -2.52 -26.93 1.17
N SER A 185 -2.75 -25.89 0.34
CA SER A 185 -2.64 -26.03 -1.12
C SER A 185 -1.21 -26.10 -1.62
N GLY A 186 -0.23 -25.66 -0.82
CA GLY A 186 1.16 -25.52 -1.25
C GLY A 186 1.41 -24.38 -2.25
N THR A 187 0.38 -23.61 -2.61
CA THR A 187 0.50 -22.47 -3.53
C THR A 187 1.46 -21.43 -2.96
N GLU A 188 2.40 -20.97 -3.78
CA GLU A 188 3.39 -19.96 -3.42
C GLU A 188 3.00 -18.59 -3.96
N PHE A 189 3.15 -17.56 -3.13
CA PHE A 189 2.91 -16.16 -3.42
C PHE A 189 4.25 -15.43 -3.29
N PRO A 190 4.87 -14.99 -4.40
CA PRO A 190 6.18 -14.37 -4.36
C PRO A 190 6.11 -12.98 -3.71
N ILE A 191 7.10 -12.67 -2.89
CA ILE A 191 7.38 -11.34 -2.34
C ILE A 191 8.49 -10.76 -3.22
N THR A 192 8.21 -9.67 -3.94
CA THR A 192 9.19 -9.03 -4.82
C THR A 192 9.23 -7.53 -4.59
N ARG A 193 10.40 -7.02 -4.25
CA ARG A 193 10.64 -5.63 -3.84
C ARG A 193 9.79 -5.21 -2.64
N GLY A 194 9.55 -6.13 -1.71
CA GLY A 194 8.68 -5.98 -0.53
C GLY A 194 7.25 -5.65 -0.92
#